data_AF-A0A7V6M0V4-F1
#
_entry.id   AF-A0A7V6M0V4-F1
#
_cell.length_a   1.000
_cell.length_b   1.000
_cell.length_c   1.000
_cell.angle_alpha   90.00
_cell.angle_beta   90.00
_cell.angle_gamma   90.00
#
_symmetry.space_group_name_H-M   'P 1'
#
loop_
_entity.id
_entity.type
_entity.pdbx_description
1 polymer ?
#
loop_
_entity_poly.entity_id
_entity_poly.type
_entity_poly.pdbx_seq_one_letter_code
_entity_poly.pdbx_strand_id
1 'polypeptide(L)'
;MPYQVLKRAEEVLKQLEERREKDDNKAKITKREEGYQLSFITLDDPLLLDIKEEIIDLDINSLTPVEALMKLNDIKNMLQKKGRK
;
A
#
# COMPACT_ATOMS: atom_id res chain seq x y z
N MET A 1 15.03 6.73 -11.56
CA MET A 1 14.09 7.44 -10.67
C MET A 1 13.62 8.71 -11.36
N PRO A 2 12.34 9.10 -11.25
CA PRO A 2 11.83 10.30 -11.92
C PRO A 2 12.51 11.58 -11.41
N TYR A 3 12.93 12.45 -12.34
CA TYR A 3 13.67 13.68 -12.03
C TYR A 3 12.91 14.62 -11.06
N GLN A 4 11.59 14.66 -11.18
CA GLN A 4 10.71 15.46 -10.33
C GLN A 4 10.77 15.06 -8.85
N VAL A 5 10.99 13.77 -8.57
CA VAL A 5 11.10 13.25 -7.20
C VAL A 5 12.43 13.63 -6.57
N LEU A 6 13.52 13.57 -7.35
CA LEU A 6 14.86 13.95 -6.90
C LEU A 6 14.90 15.44 -6.53
N LYS A 7 14.35 16.31 -7.37
CA LYS A 7 14.29 17.75 -7.11
C LYS A 7 13.52 18.08 -5.83
N ARG A 8 12.37 17.44 -5.62
CA ARG A 8 11.57 17.63 -4.39
C ARG A 8 12.31 17.11 -3.15
N ALA A 9 13.03 16.00 -3.27
CA ALA A 9 13.81 15.45 -2.16
C ALA A 9 14.95 16.39 -1.75
N GLU A 10 15.66 16.99 -2.71
CA GLU A 10 16.72 17.99 -2.45
C GLU A 10 16.16 19.25 -1.77
N GLU A 11 15.01 19.76 -2.23
CA GLU A 11 14.34 20.92 -1.62
C GLU A 11 13.91 20.65 -0.17
N VAL A 12 13.38 19.45 0.11
CA VAL A 12 12.99 19.03 1.46
C VAL A 12 14.23 18.86 2.36
N LEU A 13 15.32 18.29 1.84
CA LEU A 13 16.56 18.09 2.59
C LEU A 13 17.14 19.43 3.05
N LYS A 14 17.19 20.41 2.16
CA LYS A 14 17.67 21.76 2.47
C LYS A 14 16.83 22.44 3.57
N GLN A 15 15.51 22.29 3.52
CA GLN A 15 14.62 22.82 4.56
C GLN A 15 14.81 22.13 5.92
N LEU A 16 15.17 20.84 5.94
CA LEU A 16 15.43 20.09 7.18
C LEU A 16 16.78 20.46 7.80
N GLU A 17 17.80 20.70 6.97
CA GLU A 17 19.11 21.20 7.41
C GLU A 17 18.99 22.59 8.05
N GLU A 18 18.29 23.52 7.40
CA GLU A 18 18.04 24.88 7.94
C GLU A 18 17.26 24.87 9.27
N ARG A 19 16.37 23.89 9.46
CA ARG A 19 15.64 23.71 10.73
C ARG A 19 16.53 23.13 11.82
N ARG A 20 17.44 22.22 11.45
CA ARG A 20 18.35 21.55 12.38
C ARG A 20 19.39 22.52 12.95
N GLU A 21 19.91 23.46 12.15
CA GLU A 21 20.84 24.48 12.63
C GLU A 21 20.20 25.49 13.61
N LYS A 22 18.87 25.68 13.56
CA LYS A 22 18.14 26.61 14.44
C LYS A 22 17.74 26.00 15.80
N ASP A 23 17.81 24.68 15.96
CA ASP A 23 17.24 23.95 17.11
C ASP A 23 18.31 23.44 18.11
N ASP A 24 19.55 23.94 18.03
CA ASP A 24 20.66 23.57 18.94
C ASP A 24 20.50 24.06 20.39
N ASN A 25 19.32 24.54 20.78
CA ASN A 25 18.99 24.89 22.15
C ASN A 25 17.83 24.06 22.72
N LYS A 26 18.22 22.96 23.36
CA LYS A 26 17.56 22.35 24.54
C LYS A 26 16.23 21.61 24.30
N ALA A 27 16.32 20.29 24.52
CA ALA A 27 15.35 19.56 25.37
C ALA A 27 13.96 19.22 24.79
N LYS A 28 13.86 18.72 23.55
CA LYS A 28 12.63 18.07 23.04
C LYS A 28 12.81 16.68 22.43
N ILE A 29 13.80 15.93 22.89
CA ILE A 29 13.88 14.47 22.64
C ILE A 29 12.73 13.71 23.38
N THR A 30 11.92 14.40 24.18
CA THR A 30 10.87 13.82 25.04
C THR A 30 9.44 13.89 24.49
N LYS A 31 9.25 14.12 23.19
CA LYS A 31 7.95 13.88 22.56
C LYS A 31 8.15 12.88 21.41
N ARG A 32 8.13 11.60 21.77
CA ARG A 32 7.63 10.56 20.86
C ARG A 32 6.20 10.98 20.52
N GLU A 33 6.04 11.75 19.45
CA GLU A 33 4.74 11.84 18.80
C GLU A 33 4.51 10.51 18.11
N GLU A 34 3.92 9.59 18.89
CA GLU A 34 3.12 8.49 18.41
C GLU A 34 2.17 9.04 17.34
N GLY A 35 2.47 8.89 16.06
CA GLY A 35 1.54 9.46 15.09
C GLY A 35 1.88 9.43 13.61
N TYR A 36 3.12 9.18 13.19
CA TYR A 36 3.41 9.15 11.75
C TYR A 36 4.39 8.04 11.38
N GLN A 37 3.95 6.79 11.58
CA GLN A 37 4.37 5.73 10.68
C GLN A 37 3.73 6.06 9.33
N LEU A 38 4.52 6.59 8.41
CA LEU A 38 4.11 6.71 7.02
C LEU A 38 3.83 5.28 6.52
N SER A 39 2.55 4.95 6.40
CA SER A 39 2.06 3.79 5.66
C SER A 39 2.35 4.02 4.16
N PHE A 40 3.64 4.04 3.81
CA PHE A 40 4.15 4.15 2.44
C PHE A 40 4.05 2.83 1.66
N ILE A 41 3.10 1.98 2.02
CA ILE A 41 2.74 0.81 1.24
C ILE A 41 1.22 0.83 1.20
N THR A 42 0.64 1.20 0.06
CA THR A 42 -0.64 0.62 -0.31
C THR A 42 -0.38 -0.87 -0.32
N LEU A 43 -0.79 -1.52 0.77
CA LEU A 43 -0.72 -2.96 0.92
C LEU A 43 -1.80 -3.53 -0.01
N ASP A 44 -1.60 -3.37 -1.32
CA ASP A 44 -2.33 -4.11 -2.32
C ASP A 44 -1.88 -5.54 -2.09
N ASP A 45 -2.65 -6.23 -1.27
CA ASP A 45 -2.45 -7.62 -0.95
C ASP A 45 -2.21 -8.36 -2.27
N PRO A 46 -1.04 -8.98 -2.50
CA PRO A 46 -0.73 -9.59 -3.80
C PRO A 46 -1.84 -10.58 -4.21
N LEU A 47 -2.45 -11.26 -3.24
CA LEU A 47 -3.63 -12.10 -3.44
C LEU A 47 -4.84 -11.34 -4.05
N LEU A 48 -5.13 -10.12 -3.56
CA LEU A 48 -6.25 -9.33 -4.08
C LEU A 48 -5.95 -8.78 -5.47
N LEU A 49 -4.68 -8.50 -5.77
CA LEU A 49 -4.25 -8.12 -7.12
C LEU A 49 -4.43 -9.30 -8.08
N ASP A 50 -3.98 -10.49 -7.68
CA ASP A 50 -4.12 -11.72 -8.48
C ASP A 50 -5.60 -12.06 -8.74
N ILE A 51 -6.46 -11.97 -7.72
CA ILE A 51 -7.92 -12.20 -7.88
C ILE A 51 -8.53 -11.16 -8.83
N LYS A 52 -8.10 -9.90 -8.73
CA LYS A 52 -8.59 -8.84 -9.60
C LYS A 52 -8.20 -9.10 -11.06
N GLU A 53 -6.96 -9.49 -11.32
CA GLU A 53 -6.51 -9.84 -12.67
C GLU A 53 -7.29 -11.04 -13.21
N GLU A 54 -7.49 -12.09 -12.40
CA GLU A 54 -8.29 -13.25 -12.80
C GLU A 54 -9.74 -12.88 -13.15
N ILE A 55 -10.37 -11.97 -12.40
CA ILE A 55 -11.72 -11.48 -12.69
C ILE A 55 -11.79 -10.68 -13.99
N ILE A 56 -10.75 -9.93 -14.34
CA ILE A 56 -10.71 -9.12 -15.56
C ILE A 56 -10.52 -10.01 -16.78
N ASP A 57 -9.71 -11.06 -16.68
CA ASP A 57 -9.42 -12.00 -17.77
C ASP A 57 -10.54 -13.03 -18.00
N LEU A 58 -11.52 -13.10 -17.10
CA LEU A 58 -12.64 -14.03 -17.19
C LEU A 58 -13.64 -13.65 -18.30
N ASP A 59 -13.76 -14.50 -19.32
CA ASP A 59 -14.82 -14.38 -20.32
C ASP A 59 -16.15 -14.92 -19.78
N ILE A 60 -17.01 -14.01 -19.36
CA ILE A 60 -18.34 -14.30 -18.80
C ILE A 60 -19.24 -14.97 -19.85
N ASN A 61 -19.00 -14.76 -21.14
CA ASN A 61 -19.88 -15.25 -22.21
C ASN A 61 -19.65 -16.72 -22.55
N SER A 62 -18.50 -17.29 -22.18
CA SER A 62 -18.14 -18.68 -22.47
C SER A 62 -18.37 -19.63 -21.29
N LEU A 63 -18.62 -19.10 -20.09
CA LEU A 63 -18.75 -19.91 -18.88
C LEU A 63 -20.12 -20.55 -18.76
N THR A 64 -20.13 -21.84 -18.45
CA THR A 64 -21.37 -22.50 -18.06
C THR A 64 -21.79 -22.02 -16.66
N PRO A 65 -23.11 -22.02 -16.34
CA PRO A 65 -23.58 -21.61 -15.02
C PRO A 65 -22.91 -22.36 -13.86
N VAL A 66 -22.57 -23.64 -14.08
CA VAL A 66 -21.90 -24.48 -13.08
C VAL A 66 -20.45 -24.02 -12.86
N GLU A 67 -19.70 -23.74 -13.94
CA GLU A 67 -18.31 -23.29 -13.86
C GLU A 67 -18.20 -21.89 -13.22
N ALA A 68 -19.14 -21.00 -13.53
CA ALA A 68 -19.20 -19.68 -12.89
C ALA A 68 -19.39 -19.79 -11.37
N LEU A 69 -20.30 -20.67 -10.93
CA LEU A 69 -20.52 -20.93 -9.51
C LEU A 69 -19.29 -21.56 -8.82
N MET A 70 -18.58 -22.45 -9.51
CA MET A 70 -17.35 -23.06 -9.00
C MET A 70 -16.24 -22.01 -8.82
N LYS A 71 -15.97 -21.18 -9.84
CA LYS A 71 -14.98 -20.10 -9.76
C LYS A 71 -15.29 -19.09 -8.65
N LEU A 72 -16.57 -18.73 -8.48
CA LEU A 72 -16.99 -17.84 -7.39
C LEU A 72 -16.75 -18.47 -6.01
N ASN A 73 -16.95 -19.79 -5.87
CA ASN A 73 -16.70 -20.50 -4.63
C ASN A 73 -15.20 -20.57 -4.31
N ASP A 74 -14.35 -20.74 -5.32
CA ASP A 74 -12.90 -20.76 -5.16
C ASP A 74 -12.37 -19.41 -4.68
N ILE A 75 -12.78 -18.32 -5.32
CA ILE A 75 -12.44 -16.94 -4.91
C ILE A 75 -12.91 -16.68 -3.46
N LYS A 76 -14.12 -17.11 -3.12
CA LYS A 76 -14.65 -16.99 -1.76
C LYS A 76 -13.81 -17.74 -0.72
N ASN A 77 -13.36 -18.95 -1.03
CA ASN A 77 -12.50 -19.75 -0.14
C ASN A 77 -11.12 -19.11 0.06
N MET A 78 -10.55 -18.52 -1.01
CA MET A 78 -9.27 -17.80 -0.93
C MET A 78 -9.37 -16.59 0.01
N LEU A 79 -10.45 -15.80 -0.09
CA LEU A 79 -10.68 -14.64 0.78
C LEU A 79 -10.95 -15.03 2.24
N GLN A 80 -11.70 -16.12 2.48
CA GLN A 80 -12.03 -16.57 3.84
C GLN A 80 -10.82 -17.13 4.62
N LYS A 81 -9.83 -17.73 3.94
CA LYS A 81 -8.59 -18.19 4.60
C LYS A 81 -7.79 -17.03 5.22
N LYS A 82 -7.90 -15.82 4.67
CA LYS A 82 -7.20 -14.63 5.19
C LYS A 82 -7.89 -13.99 6.40
N GLY A 83 -9.21 -14.11 6.50
CA GLY A 83 -10.01 -13.56 7.61
C GLY A 83 -10.00 -14.37 8.91
N ARG A 84 -9.36 -15.55 8.93
CA ARG A 84 -9.17 -16.39 10.12
C ARG A 84 -7.74 -16.27 10.65
N LYS A 85 -7.36 -15.10 11.13
CA LYS A 85 -6.21 -14.89 12.01
C LYS A 85 -6.55 -13.83 13.04
#